data_AF-A0A0G0EZ56-F1
#
_entry.id   AF-A0A0G0EZ56-F1
#
_cell.length_a   1.000
_cell.length_b   1.000
_cell.length_c   1.000
_cell.angle_alpha   90.00
_cell.angle_beta   90.00
_cell.angle_gamma   90.00
#
_symmetry.space_group_name_H-M   'P 1'
#
loop_
_entity.id
_entity.type
_entity.pdbx_description
1 polymer ?
#
loop_
_entity_poly.entity_id
_entity_poly.type
_entity_poly.pdbx_seq_one_letter_code
_entity_poly.pdbx_strand_id
1 'polypeptide(L)'
;MPAEEFNSKRKGAAPDGKWQFVMSDGYGSMSVNKSQNIIKAPTRDRSAHELISVMLGHEFSHFIQSLNQSKIKLKLYDEIGGNRRMVLAEGAAMLMQKEISEQLFGFSELPKPNYVKAMSEKNNGGNYLDSVKAYYECSLRIYFATAENMDPMVLQEKAKELLRISVRGCKRLFRTGESLEAREAVLSKSKDTVYLEQLMVMEQLKEAGLEKFALVRGLNLDSLFILLKDGFIEEDDIETLNLNFIKNIWEKIKGNFAIENKI
;
A
#
# COMPACT_ATOMS: atom_id res chain seq x y z
N MET A 1 14.41 -18.63 -1.11
CA MET A 1 15.09 -18.73 0.20
C MET A 1 15.69 -17.37 0.53
N PRO A 2 15.69 -16.93 1.81
CA PRO A 2 16.35 -15.70 2.21
C PRO A 2 17.85 -15.71 1.85
N ALA A 3 18.43 -14.55 1.56
CA ALA A 3 19.86 -14.44 1.29
C ALA A 3 20.68 -14.63 2.57
N GLU A 4 21.65 -15.54 2.55
CA GLU A 4 22.50 -15.88 3.70
C GLU A 4 23.50 -14.75 4.05
N GLU A 5 23.95 -13.97 3.07
CA GLU A 5 24.95 -12.89 3.23
C GLU A 5 24.39 -11.50 2.86
N PHE A 6 23.39 -11.02 3.59
CA PHE A 6 22.90 -9.64 3.39
C PHE A 6 23.66 -8.62 4.26
N ASN A 7 24.37 -7.69 3.63
CA ASN A 7 24.92 -6.50 4.30
C ASN A 7 23.94 -5.32 4.23
N SER A 8 23.32 -4.98 5.36
CA SER A 8 22.36 -3.87 5.47
C SER A 8 22.92 -2.50 5.11
N LYS A 9 24.26 -2.33 5.16
CA LYS A 9 24.97 -1.08 4.83
C LYS A 9 25.47 -1.03 3.37
N ARG A 10 25.24 -2.06 2.55
CA ARG A 10 25.66 -2.07 1.14
C ARG A 10 24.99 -0.92 0.38
N LYS A 11 25.79 -0.16 -0.38
CA LYS A 11 25.26 0.79 -1.37
C LYS A 11 25.10 0.06 -2.70
N GLY A 12 23.89 0.00 -3.24
CA GLY A 12 23.62 -0.65 -4.52
C GLY A 12 23.20 -2.12 -4.43
N ALA A 13 22.96 -2.70 -5.60
CA ALA A 13 22.56 -4.09 -5.80
C ALA A 13 23.64 -5.09 -5.33
N ALA A 14 23.27 -6.37 -5.26
CA ALA A 14 24.22 -7.45 -5.00
C ALA A 14 25.25 -7.58 -6.14
N PRO A 15 26.44 -8.15 -5.88
CA PRO A 15 27.47 -8.32 -6.92
C PRO A 15 27.00 -9.11 -8.14
N ASP A 16 26.06 -10.04 -7.96
CA ASP A 16 25.45 -10.83 -9.05
C ASP A 16 24.30 -10.09 -9.76
N GLY A 17 23.97 -8.87 -9.33
CA GLY A 17 22.88 -8.05 -9.86
C GLY A 17 21.47 -8.54 -9.52
N LYS A 18 21.33 -9.69 -8.82
CA LYS A 18 20.04 -10.33 -8.60
C LYS A 18 19.26 -9.67 -7.46
N TRP A 19 17.95 -9.90 -7.49
CA TRP A 19 17.08 -9.55 -6.37
C TRP A 19 17.26 -10.51 -5.20
N GLN A 20 17.38 -9.98 -4.00
CA GLN A 20 17.52 -10.77 -2.77
C GLN A 20 16.28 -10.62 -1.88
N PHE A 21 15.81 -11.72 -1.32
CA PHE A 21 14.80 -11.70 -0.26
C PHE A 21 15.49 -11.75 1.10
N VAL A 22 15.15 -10.85 2.02
CA VAL A 22 15.80 -10.74 3.32
C VAL A 22 14.76 -10.69 4.42
N MET A 23 14.90 -11.57 5.41
CA MET A 23 14.04 -11.61 6.59
C MET A 23 14.79 -11.19 7.84
N SER A 24 14.17 -10.38 8.71
CA SER A 24 14.74 -9.98 10.01
C SER A 24 13.68 -9.44 10.96
N ASP A 25 13.82 -9.71 12.27
CA ASP A 25 12.96 -9.14 13.32
C ASP A 25 13.05 -7.61 13.40
N GLY A 26 14.13 -7.02 12.89
CA GLY A 26 14.33 -5.56 12.87
C GLY A 26 13.43 -4.82 11.87
N TYR A 27 12.75 -5.52 10.96
CA TYR A 27 11.85 -4.91 10.00
C TYR A 27 10.41 -4.86 10.54
N GLY A 28 9.71 -3.74 10.36
CA GLY A 28 8.31 -3.63 10.80
C GLY A 28 7.29 -4.12 9.76
N SER A 29 7.65 -4.04 8.48
CA SER A 29 6.79 -4.33 7.32
C SER A 29 7.62 -4.89 6.17
N MET A 30 6.95 -5.53 5.22
CA MET A 30 7.57 -5.85 3.95
C MET A 30 7.81 -4.56 3.18
N SER A 31 8.92 -4.49 2.43
CA SER A 31 9.20 -3.34 1.56
C SER A 31 10.14 -3.72 0.44
N VAL A 32 9.94 -3.08 -0.70
CA VAL A 32 10.80 -3.22 -1.89
C VAL A 32 11.78 -2.06 -1.97
N ASN A 33 13.08 -2.38 -1.93
CA ASN A 33 14.14 -1.40 -2.16
C ASN A 33 14.83 -1.65 -3.51
N LYS A 34 14.43 -0.87 -4.52
CA LYS A 34 15.03 -0.89 -5.86
C LYS A 34 16.54 -0.61 -5.83
N SER A 35 17.00 0.34 -5.03
CA SER A 35 18.44 0.71 -5.03
C SER A 35 19.37 -0.42 -4.61
N GLN A 36 18.90 -1.34 -3.78
CA GLN A 36 19.66 -2.50 -3.32
C GLN A 36 19.25 -3.81 -4.00
N ASN A 37 18.23 -3.78 -4.88
CA ASN A 37 17.51 -4.95 -5.39
C ASN A 37 17.14 -5.93 -4.26
N ILE A 38 16.45 -5.44 -3.22
CA ILE A 38 16.02 -6.31 -2.12
C ILE A 38 14.54 -6.17 -1.79
N ILE A 39 13.97 -7.30 -1.40
CA ILE A 39 12.65 -7.39 -0.78
C ILE A 39 12.89 -7.73 0.70
N LYS A 40 12.56 -6.80 1.59
CA LYS A 40 12.67 -7.00 3.03
C LYS A 40 11.34 -7.51 3.57
N ALA A 41 11.36 -8.40 4.55
CA ALA A 41 10.17 -8.81 5.29
C ALA A 41 10.53 -9.10 6.75
N PRO A 42 9.60 -8.93 7.70
CA PRO A 42 9.81 -9.41 9.05
C PRO A 42 9.66 -10.92 9.16
N THR A 43 10.24 -11.47 10.22
CA THR A 43 10.18 -12.89 10.64
C THR A 43 8.94 -13.23 11.48
N ARG A 44 8.14 -12.25 11.90
CA ARG A 44 6.93 -12.48 12.71
C ARG A 44 5.83 -13.22 11.92
N ASP A 45 5.01 -13.95 12.65
CA ASP A 45 3.79 -14.58 12.13
C ASP A 45 2.83 -13.54 11.54
N ARG A 46 2.13 -13.96 10.49
CA ARG A 46 1.19 -13.14 9.70
C ARG A 46 -0.04 -13.95 9.38
N SER A 47 -1.18 -13.27 9.28
CA SER A 47 -2.40 -13.90 8.80
C SER A 47 -2.25 -14.33 7.33
N ALA A 48 -3.02 -15.32 6.91
CA ALA A 48 -3.12 -15.73 5.50
C ALA A 48 -3.39 -14.53 4.58
N HIS A 49 -4.31 -13.65 5.01
CA HIS A 49 -4.65 -12.43 4.29
C HIS A 49 -3.47 -11.46 4.19
N GLU A 50 -2.72 -11.21 5.28
CA GLU A 50 -1.55 -10.34 5.25
C GLU A 50 -0.44 -10.92 4.34
N LEU A 51 -0.27 -12.24 4.31
CA LEU A 51 0.69 -12.89 3.42
C LEU A 51 0.27 -12.79 1.94
N ILE A 52 -0.99 -13.09 1.62
CA ILE A 52 -1.44 -13.21 0.24
C ILE A 52 -1.83 -11.85 -0.35
N SER A 53 -2.73 -11.11 0.29
CA SER A 53 -3.24 -9.85 -0.24
C SER A 53 -2.22 -8.72 -0.10
N VAL A 54 -1.57 -8.60 1.06
CA VAL A 54 -0.62 -7.50 1.30
C VAL A 54 0.75 -7.84 0.73
N MET A 55 1.37 -8.94 1.13
CA MET A 55 2.75 -9.21 0.69
C MET A 55 2.83 -9.61 -0.79
N LEU A 56 2.03 -10.59 -1.24
CA LEU A 56 2.06 -11.01 -2.65
C LEU A 56 1.25 -10.12 -3.59
N GLY A 57 0.23 -9.42 -3.10
CA GLY A 57 -0.52 -8.45 -3.89
C GLY A 57 0.12 -7.07 -3.88
N HIS A 58 0.00 -6.36 -2.76
CA HIS A 58 0.42 -4.96 -2.62
C HIS A 58 1.94 -4.79 -2.84
N GLU A 59 2.75 -5.44 -2.00
CA GLU A 59 4.19 -5.22 -1.99
C GLU A 59 4.88 -5.79 -3.23
N PHE A 60 4.40 -6.92 -3.75
CA PHE A 60 4.91 -7.46 -5.00
C PHE A 60 4.56 -6.59 -6.21
N SER A 61 3.44 -5.86 -6.17
CA SER A 61 3.14 -4.83 -7.20
C SER A 61 4.23 -3.76 -7.23
N HIS A 62 4.78 -3.35 -6.09
CA HIS A 62 5.92 -2.43 -6.03
C HIS A 62 7.22 -3.03 -6.59
N PHE A 63 7.37 -4.35 -6.52
CA PHE A 63 8.47 -5.05 -7.18
C PHE A 63 8.31 -5.02 -8.70
N ILE A 64 7.14 -5.41 -9.23
CA ILE A 64 6.82 -5.32 -10.68
C ILE A 64 7.01 -3.89 -11.19
N GLN A 65 6.52 -2.93 -10.44
CA GLN A 65 6.74 -1.50 -10.68
C GLN A 65 8.20 -1.09 -10.79
N SER A 66 9.05 -1.66 -9.95
CA SER A 66 10.49 -1.40 -9.98
C SER A 66 11.15 -2.04 -11.20
N LEU A 67 10.66 -3.20 -11.64
CA LEU A 67 11.07 -3.83 -12.91
C LEU A 67 10.68 -2.95 -14.10
N ASN A 68 9.42 -2.54 -14.19
CA ASN A 68 8.93 -1.66 -15.26
C ASN A 68 9.68 -0.33 -15.31
N GLN A 69 9.98 0.28 -14.17
CA GLN A 69 10.78 1.51 -14.13
C GLN A 69 12.18 1.31 -14.72
N SER A 70 12.80 0.14 -14.54
CA SER A 70 14.14 -0.15 -15.10
C SER A 70 14.15 -0.27 -16.62
N LYS A 71 12.98 -0.43 -17.26
CA LYS A 71 12.82 -0.45 -18.72
C LYS A 71 12.77 0.95 -19.33
N ILE A 72 12.51 1.99 -18.53
CA ILE A 72 12.46 3.37 -18.99
C ILE A 72 13.88 3.84 -19.32
N LYS A 73 14.15 4.12 -20.60
CA LYS A 73 15.48 4.51 -21.11
C LYS A 73 15.89 5.95 -20.78
N LEU A 74 15.44 6.50 -19.65
CA LEU A 74 15.64 7.90 -19.27
C LEU A 74 16.01 8.02 -17.79
N LYS A 75 17.29 8.31 -17.53
CA LYS A 75 17.86 8.47 -16.17
C LYS A 75 17.15 9.50 -15.31
N LEU A 76 16.52 10.52 -15.92
CA LEU A 76 15.74 11.54 -15.23
C LEU A 76 14.65 10.94 -14.33
N TYR A 77 14.03 9.83 -14.75
CA TYR A 77 12.97 9.18 -13.99
C TYR A 77 13.48 8.25 -12.89
N ASP A 78 14.78 7.95 -12.87
CA ASP A 78 15.45 7.31 -11.72
C ASP A 78 15.80 8.33 -10.63
N GLU A 79 16.15 9.56 -11.00
CA GLU A 79 16.65 10.58 -10.07
C GLU A 79 15.56 11.52 -9.55
N ILE A 80 14.71 12.04 -10.44
CA ILE A 80 13.74 13.10 -10.12
C ILE A 80 12.33 12.52 -10.04
N GLY A 81 11.96 11.70 -11.02
CA GLY A 81 10.62 11.12 -11.19
C GLY A 81 9.51 12.15 -11.45
N GLY A 82 8.35 11.68 -11.89
CA GLY A 82 7.18 12.51 -12.17
C GLY A 82 6.48 13.03 -10.91
N ASN A 83 5.75 14.13 -11.07
CA ASN A 83 4.82 14.65 -10.05
C ASN A 83 3.71 13.61 -9.80
N ARG A 84 3.13 13.55 -8.59
CA ARG A 84 2.06 12.60 -8.20
C ARG A 84 2.29 11.11 -8.56
N ARG A 85 3.53 10.69 -8.87
CA ARG A 85 3.89 9.30 -9.15
C ARG A 85 3.46 8.28 -8.09
N MET A 86 3.35 8.74 -6.84
CA MET A 86 2.92 7.89 -5.72
C MET A 86 1.43 7.57 -5.78
N VAL A 87 0.61 8.36 -6.47
CA VAL A 87 -0.82 8.07 -6.66
C VAL A 87 -0.96 6.82 -7.52
N LEU A 88 -0.28 6.76 -8.67
CA LEU A 88 -0.31 5.56 -9.52
C LEU A 88 0.34 4.36 -8.83
N ALA A 89 1.52 4.56 -8.24
CA ALA A 89 2.27 3.45 -7.64
C ALA A 89 1.50 2.76 -6.50
N GLU A 90 0.99 3.54 -5.54
CA GLU A 90 0.20 3.01 -4.43
C GLU A 90 -1.20 2.58 -4.88
N GLY A 91 -1.80 3.31 -5.84
CA GLY A 91 -3.10 2.98 -6.41
C GLY A 91 -3.09 1.58 -7.02
N ALA A 92 -2.12 1.27 -7.88
CA ALA A 92 -2.01 -0.07 -8.47
C ALA A 92 -1.79 -1.17 -7.42
N ALA A 93 -0.96 -0.90 -6.42
CA ALA A 93 -0.72 -1.85 -5.33
C ALA A 93 -1.99 -2.12 -4.50
N MET A 94 -2.76 -1.07 -4.21
CA MET A 94 -4.07 -1.17 -3.54
C MET A 94 -5.12 -1.88 -4.40
N LEU A 95 -5.14 -1.63 -5.72
CA LEU A 95 -6.03 -2.32 -6.64
C LEU A 95 -5.76 -3.82 -6.63
N MET A 96 -4.49 -4.24 -6.73
CA MET A 96 -4.12 -5.65 -6.67
C MET A 96 -4.48 -6.28 -5.33
N GLN A 97 -4.21 -5.59 -4.22
CA GLN A 97 -4.59 -6.05 -2.89
C GLN A 97 -6.11 -6.24 -2.76
N LYS A 98 -6.90 -5.29 -3.28
CA LYS A 98 -8.37 -5.36 -3.30
C LYS A 98 -8.84 -6.57 -4.11
N GLU A 99 -8.35 -6.73 -5.34
CA GLU A 99 -8.75 -7.84 -6.21
C GLU A 99 -8.43 -9.21 -5.61
N ILE A 100 -7.26 -9.36 -4.99
CA ILE A 100 -6.86 -10.60 -4.33
C ILE A 100 -7.74 -10.85 -3.09
N SER A 101 -8.02 -9.81 -2.31
CA SER A 101 -8.91 -9.91 -1.14
C SER A 101 -10.32 -10.34 -1.53
N GLU A 102 -10.88 -9.75 -2.60
CA GLU A 102 -12.19 -10.11 -3.12
C GLU A 102 -12.20 -11.54 -3.65
N GLN A 103 -11.23 -11.92 -4.49
CA GLN A 103 -11.23 -13.21 -5.17
C GLN A 103 -10.89 -14.40 -4.26
N LEU A 104 -10.03 -14.21 -3.25
CA LEU A 104 -9.55 -15.31 -2.40
C LEU A 104 -10.17 -15.33 -1.01
N PHE A 105 -10.60 -14.18 -0.50
CA PHE A 105 -11.13 -14.05 0.86
C PHE A 105 -12.57 -13.54 0.90
N GLY A 106 -13.16 -13.17 -0.25
CA GLY A 106 -14.58 -12.81 -0.36
C GLY A 106 -14.94 -11.44 0.19
N PHE A 107 -13.98 -10.55 0.44
CA PHE A 107 -14.25 -9.19 0.90
C PHE A 107 -13.40 -8.15 0.18
N SER A 108 -13.99 -6.97 -0.06
CA SER A 108 -13.28 -5.81 -0.58
C SER A 108 -12.65 -5.03 0.55
N GLU A 109 -11.37 -4.67 0.41
CA GLU A 109 -10.79 -3.62 1.23
C GLU A 109 -11.17 -2.25 0.70
N LEU A 110 -11.79 -1.43 1.54
CA LEU A 110 -11.97 -0.01 1.27
C LEU A 110 -10.69 0.75 1.68
N PRO A 111 -10.19 1.69 0.86
CA PRO A 111 -9.00 2.46 1.21
C PRO A 111 -9.28 3.36 2.41
N LYS A 112 -8.76 2.94 3.57
CA LYS A 112 -8.67 3.71 4.83
C LYS A 112 -9.96 4.49 5.17
N PRO A 113 -11.11 3.81 5.36
CA PRO A 113 -12.41 4.46 5.62
C PRO A 113 -12.40 5.40 6.84
N ASN A 114 -11.61 5.06 7.86
CA ASN A 114 -11.34 5.88 9.02
C ASN A 114 -10.65 7.22 8.69
N TYR A 115 -9.69 7.23 7.77
CA TYR A 115 -9.07 8.46 7.30
C TYR A 115 -10.05 9.29 6.46
N VAL A 116 -10.90 8.66 5.65
CA VAL A 116 -11.99 9.34 4.94
C VAL A 116 -12.96 10.02 5.89
N LYS A 117 -13.29 9.40 7.02
CA LYS A 117 -14.10 10.06 8.06
C LYS A 117 -13.40 11.24 8.71
N ALA A 118 -12.12 11.15 9.00
CA ALA A 118 -11.35 12.30 9.48
C ALA A 118 -11.32 13.47 8.49
N MET A 119 -11.14 13.17 7.19
CA MET A 119 -11.21 14.18 6.12
C MET A 119 -12.57 14.85 6.05
N SER A 120 -13.65 14.06 6.11
CA SER A 120 -15.02 14.57 6.10
C SER A 120 -15.26 15.51 7.28
N GLU A 121 -14.74 15.16 8.47
CA GLU A 121 -14.89 15.99 9.66
C GLU A 121 -14.18 17.34 9.50
N LYS A 122 -12.92 17.32 9.04
CA LYS A 122 -12.20 18.57 8.70
C LYS A 122 -12.95 19.39 7.66
N ASN A 123 -13.43 18.75 6.60
CA ASN A 123 -14.17 19.44 5.52
C ASN A 123 -15.51 20.02 5.99
N ASN A 124 -16.04 19.58 7.13
CA ASN A 124 -17.22 20.14 7.79
C ASN A 124 -16.89 21.20 8.84
N GLY A 125 -15.62 21.62 8.92
CA GLY A 125 -15.13 22.62 9.88
C GLY A 125 -14.72 22.07 11.24
N GLY A 126 -14.56 20.74 11.35
CA GLY A 126 -13.99 20.12 12.54
C GLY A 126 -12.50 20.43 12.72
N ASN A 127 -12.06 20.57 13.96
CA ASN A 127 -10.66 20.81 14.28
C ASN A 127 -9.84 19.50 14.29
N TYR A 128 -8.58 19.56 14.74
CA TYR A 128 -7.72 18.38 14.81
C TYR A 128 -8.28 17.29 15.73
N LEU A 129 -8.81 17.66 16.90
CA LEU A 129 -9.37 16.68 17.85
C LEU A 129 -10.66 16.06 17.33
N ASP A 130 -11.51 16.84 16.66
CA ASP A 130 -12.72 16.34 16.01
C ASP A 130 -12.36 15.31 14.94
N SER A 131 -11.35 15.62 14.10
CA SER A 131 -10.84 14.70 13.08
C SER A 131 -10.26 13.41 13.68
N VAL A 132 -9.49 13.52 14.78
CA VAL A 132 -8.94 12.35 15.51
C VAL A 132 -10.06 11.50 16.08
N LYS A 133 -11.08 12.11 16.68
CA LYS A 133 -12.25 11.43 17.23
C LYS A 133 -13.00 10.68 16.14
N ALA A 134 -13.32 11.34 15.03
CA ALA A 134 -14.00 10.72 13.89
C ALA A 134 -13.20 9.53 13.31
N TYR A 135 -11.88 9.66 13.20
CA TYR A 135 -11.00 8.56 12.79
C TYR A 135 -11.10 7.39 13.78
N TYR A 136 -10.93 7.68 15.06
CA TYR A 136 -10.85 6.69 16.13
C TYR A 136 -12.15 5.92 16.30
N GLU A 137 -13.28 6.61 16.33
CA GLU A 137 -14.61 5.99 16.43
C GLU A 137 -14.90 5.08 15.24
N CYS A 138 -14.53 5.50 14.02
CA CYS A 138 -14.64 4.66 12.84
C CYS A 138 -13.76 3.41 12.95
N SER A 139 -12.51 3.56 13.41
CA SER A 139 -11.60 2.44 13.65
C SER A 139 -12.11 1.46 14.70
N LEU A 140 -12.64 1.95 15.82
CA LEU A 140 -13.25 1.11 16.86
C LEU A 140 -14.45 0.36 16.31
N ARG A 141 -15.35 1.02 15.59
CA ARG A 141 -16.55 0.39 15.01
C ARG A 141 -16.18 -0.76 14.07
N ILE A 142 -15.19 -0.55 13.20
CA ILE A 142 -14.70 -1.60 12.29
C ILE A 142 -14.12 -2.76 13.07
N TYR A 143 -13.28 -2.48 14.07
CA TYR A 143 -12.64 -3.52 14.86
C TYR A 143 -13.65 -4.33 15.70
N PHE A 144 -14.54 -3.65 16.41
CA PHE A 144 -15.55 -4.28 17.26
C PHE A 144 -16.62 -5.03 16.48
N ALA A 145 -16.91 -4.64 15.23
CA ALA A 145 -17.77 -5.44 14.35
C ALA A 145 -17.18 -6.83 14.04
N THR A 146 -15.89 -7.05 14.32
CA THR A 146 -15.18 -8.32 14.06
C THR A 146 -14.66 -9.00 15.32
N ALA A 147 -14.86 -8.41 16.50
CA ALA A 147 -14.26 -8.85 17.76
C ALA A 147 -15.30 -9.53 18.68
N GLU A 148 -15.77 -10.71 18.29
CA GLU A 148 -16.56 -11.54 19.20
C GLU A 148 -15.65 -12.23 20.23
N ASN A 149 -16.04 -12.21 21.51
CA ASN A 149 -15.40 -12.96 22.62
C ASN A 149 -13.91 -12.66 22.91
N MET A 150 -13.41 -11.46 22.61
CA MET A 150 -12.03 -11.09 22.96
C MET A 150 -11.86 -10.69 24.43
N ASP A 151 -10.69 -11.00 24.98
CA ASP A 151 -10.27 -10.61 26.32
C ASP A 151 -10.30 -9.06 26.50
N PRO A 152 -10.90 -8.54 27.58
CA PRO A 152 -10.96 -7.10 27.85
C PRO A 152 -9.61 -6.37 27.85
N MET A 153 -8.52 -7.00 28.31
CA MET A 153 -7.17 -6.41 28.25
C MET A 153 -6.68 -6.27 26.81
N VAL A 154 -6.94 -7.28 25.96
CA VAL A 154 -6.57 -7.22 24.54
C VAL A 154 -7.34 -6.10 23.83
N LEU A 155 -8.63 -5.97 24.15
CA LEU A 155 -9.45 -4.87 23.63
C LEU A 155 -8.91 -3.50 24.06
N GLN A 156 -8.49 -3.36 25.33
CA GLN A 156 -7.94 -2.11 25.83
C GLN A 156 -6.62 -1.73 25.15
N GLU A 157 -5.70 -2.68 24.96
CA GLU A 157 -4.45 -2.43 24.27
C GLU A 157 -4.68 -2.09 22.79
N LYS A 158 -5.63 -2.77 22.13
CA LYS A 158 -5.99 -2.42 20.76
C LYS A 158 -6.61 -1.03 20.66
N ALA A 159 -7.47 -0.64 21.60
CA ALA A 159 -8.03 0.70 21.65
C ALA A 159 -6.93 1.78 21.75
N LYS A 160 -5.93 1.58 22.63
CA LYS A 160 -4.77 2.48 22.73
C LYS A 160 -3.97 2.55 21.42
N GLU A 161 -3.76 1.42 20.77
CA GLU A 161 -3.09 1.36 19.46
C GLU A 161 -3.85 2.15 18.39
N LEU A 162 -5.16 1.91 18.27
CA LEU A 162 -6.03 2.60 17.32
C LEU A 162 -6.05 4.10 17.56
N LEU A 163 -6.05 4.55 18.82
CA LEU A 163 -5.93 5.98 19.15
C LEU A 163 -4.60 6.56 18.67
N ARG A 164 -3.47 5.88 18.91
CA ARG A 164 -2.14 6.31 18.43
C ARG A 164 -2.10 6.41 16.89
N ILE A 165 -2.72 5.45 16.20
CA ILE A 165 -2.84 5.46 14.73
C ILE A 165 -3.68 6.65 14.28
N SER A 166 -4.83 6.91 14.93
CA SER A 166 -5.74 8.02 14.63
C SER A 166 -5.04 9.37 14.75
N VAL A 167 -4.33 9.59 15.86
CA VAL A 167 -3.49 10.76 16.10
C VAL A 167 -2.45 10.93 14.98
N ARG A 168 -1.71 9.87 14.64
CA ARG A 168 -0.67 9.94 13.59
C ARG A 168 -1.26 10.19 12.21
N GLY A 169 -2.40 9.58 11.89
CA GLY A 169 -3.12 9.74 10.64
C GLY A 169 -3.58 11.18 10.44
N CYS A 170 -4.28 11.73 11.44
CA CYS A 170 -4.85 13.07 11.37
C CYS A 170 -3.79 14.17 11.33
N LYS A 171 -2.59 13.94 11.91
CA LYS A 171 -1.48 14.91 11.78
C LYS A 171 -1.17 15.29 10.33
N ARG A 172 -1.45 14.40 9.36
CA ARG A 172 -1.26 14.70 7.93
C ARG A 172 -2.13 15.86 7.47
N LEU A 173 -3.38 15.92 7.93
CA LEU A 173 -4.34 16.95 7.58
C LEU A 173 -3.95 18.34 8.11
N PHE A 174 -3.11 18.42 9.16
CA PHE A 174 -2.78 19.68 9.86
C PHE A 174 -1.28 20.02 9.82
N ARG A 175 -0.47 19.37 8.97
CA ARG A 175 1.01 19.35 9.08
C ARG A 175 1.74 20.64 8.65
N THR A 176 1.06 21.70 8.19
CA THR A 176 1.71 22.87 7.56
C THR A 176 1.48 24.18 8.30
N GLY A 177 1.52 24.15 9.63
CA GLY A 177 1.44 25.36 10.45
C GLY A 177 0.01 25.88 10.67
N GLU A 178 -1.01 25.15 10.20
CA GLU A 178 -2.39 25.38 10.63
C GLU A 178 -2.49 25.14 12.14
N SER A 179 -3.24 26.00 12.83
CA SER A 179 -3.57 25.77 14.24
C SER A 179 -4.31 24.43 14.37
N LEU A 180 -4.03 23.66 15.41
CA LEU A 180 -4.80 22.44 15.70
C LEU A 180 -6.26 22.76 16.06
N GLU A 181 -6.53 24.01 16.43
CA GLU A 181 -7.87 24.55 16.67
C GLU A 181 -8.51 25.20 15.44
N ALA A 182 -7.81 25.22 14.29
CA ALA A 182 -8.37 25.75 13.06
C ALA A 182 -9.57 24.90 12.62
N ARG A 183 -10.66 25.59 12.29
CA ARG A 183 -11.95 25.02 11.88
C ARG A 183 -12.26 25.32 10.42
N GLU A 184 -11.24 25.62 9.64
CA GLU A 184 -11.39 25.91 8.22
C GLU A 184 -11.84 24.64 7.48
N ALA A 185 -13.01 24.74 6.86
CA ALA A 185 -13.67 23.65 6.13
C ALA A 185 -13.02 23.39 4.75
N VAL A 186 -11.68 23.23 4.72
CA VAL A 186 -10.92 23.10 3.47
C VAL A 186 -9.84 22.01 3.60
N LEU A 187 -9.84 21.09 2.64
CA LEU A 187 -8.71 20.20 2.37
C LEU A 187 -7.75 20.91 1.41
N SER A 188 -6.78 21.61 1.97
CA SER A 188 -5.93 22.55 1.21
C SER A 188 -4.77 21.86 0.48
N LYS A 189 -4.48 20.58 0.76
CA LYS A 189 -3.31 19.89 0.18
C LYS A 189 -3.69 18.66 -0.63
N SER A 190 -2.92 18.42 -1.68
CA SER A 190 -2.93 17.18 -2.46
C SER A 190 -2.71 15.92 -1.61
N LYS A 191 -1.91 16.02 -0.54
CA LYS A 191 -1.67 14.91 0.40
C LYS A 191 -2.88 14.58 1.25
N ASP A 192 -3.81 15.52 1.42
CA ASP A 192 -5.01 15.29 2.21
C ASP A 192 -5.89 14.28 1.47
N THR A 193 -6.08 14.44 0.16
CA THR A 193 -6.98 13.62 -0.67
C THR A 193 -6.33 12.41 -1.34
N VAL A 194 -5.05 12.13 -1.08
CA VAL A 194 -4.24 11.18 -1.87
C VAL A 194 -4.87 9.77 -1.96
N TYR A 195 -5.52 9.29 -0.90
CA TYR A 195 -6.15 7.96 -0.89
C TYR A 195 -7.42 7.90 -1.75
N LEU A 196 -8.18 9.00 -1.81
CA LEU A 196 -9.36 9.08 -2.69
C LEU A 196 -8.93 9.20 -4.14
N GLU A 197 -7.90 10.00 -4.40
CA GLU A 197 -7.33 10.15 -5.75
C GLU A 197 -6.79 8.81 -6.26
N GLN A 198 -6.06 8.06 -5.44
CA GLN A 198 -5.61 6.70 -5.76
C GLN A 198 -6.78 5.81 -6.18
N LEU A 199 -7.87 5.79 -5.41
CA LEU A 199 -9.03 4.98 -5.72
C LEU A 199 -9.68 5.40 -7.05
N MET A 200 -10.00 6.69 -7.19
CA MET A 200 -10.72 7.22 -8.36
C MET A 200 -9.93 7.02 -9.66
N VAL A 201 -8.61 7.30 -9.62
CA VAL A 201 -7.75 7.10 -10.80
C VAL A 201 -7.69 5.63 -11.17
N MET A 202 -7.58 4.72 -10.19
CA MET A 202 -7.53 3.30 -10.49
C MET A 202 -8.84 2.72 -10.99
N GLU A 203 -9.98 3.20 -10.48
CA GLU A 203 -11.30 2.83 -10.99
C GLU A 203 -11.45 3.24 -12.47
N GLN A 204 -11.09 4.49 -12.80
CA GLN A 204 -11.14 4.97 -14.19
C GLN A 204 -10.19 4.21 -15.12
N LEU A 205 -8.96 3.92 -14.68
CA LEU A 205 -8.02 3.13 -15.46
C LEU A 205 -8.54 1.72 -15.70
N LYS A 206 -9.09 1.08 -14.66
CA LYS A 206 -9.66 -0.27 -14.76
C LYS A 206 -10.88 -0.32 -15.68
N GLU A 207 -11.78 0.66 -15.59
CA GLU A 207 -12.94 0.77 -16.49
C GLU A 207 -12.52 0.91 -17.96
N ALA A 208 -11.37 1.55 -18.21
CA ALA A 208 -10.79 1.69 -19.54
C ALA A 208 -9.89 0.51 -19.98
N GLY A 209 -9.61 -0.48 -19.11
CA GLY A 209 -8.66 -1.57 -19.39
C GLY A 209 -7.19 -1.12 -19.45
N LEU A 210 -6.87 -0.05 -18.72
CA LEU A 210 -5.57 0.65 -18.73
C LEU A 210 -4.82 0.51 -17.38
N GLU A 211 -5.27 -0.34 -16.47
CA GLU A 211 -4.68 -0.49 -15.13
C GLU A 211 -3.20 -0.91 -15.15
N LYS A 212 -2.75 -1.63 -16.19
CA LYS A 212 -1.35 -2.03 -16.37
C LYS A 212 -0.39 -0.84 -16.40
N PHE A 213 -0.85 0.31 -16.89
CA PHE A 213 -0.05 1.53 -17.00
C PHE A 213 0.29 2.11 -15.62
N ALA A 214 -0.54 1.87 -14.60
CA ALA A 214 -0.23 2.26 -13.23
C ALA A 214 0.90 1.40 -12.58
N LEU A 215 1.30 0.30 -13.22
CA LEU A 215 2.48 -0.48 -12.85
C LEU A 215 3.78 0.10 -13.39
N VAL A 216 3.78 1.25 -14.07
CA VAL A 216 5.00 1.95 -14.44
C VAL A 216 5.35 2.99 -13.37
N ARG A 217 6.29 2.65 -12.49
CA ARG A 217 6.68 3.54 -11.38
C ARG A 217 7.50 4.72 -11.86
N GLY A 218 7.37 5.84 -11.14
CA GLY A 218 8.20 7.01 -11.35
C GLY A 218 7.61 8.01 -12.34
N LEU A 219 6.42 7.75 -12.89
CA LEU A 219 5.74 8.60 -13.86
C LEU A 219 4.36 9.04 -13.33
N ASN A 220 3.83 10.14 -13.86
CA ASN A 220 2.39 10.39 -13.88
C ASN A 220 1.81 9.94 -15.23
N LEU A 221 0.48 10.04 -15.37
CA LEU A 221 -0.22 9.66 -16.60
C LEU A 221 0.24 10.48 -17.81
N ASP A 222 0.44 11.79 -17.66
CA ASP A 222 0.89 12.65 -18.77
C ASP A 222 2.28 12.23 -19.30
N SER A 223 3.24 12.03 -18.39
CA SER A 223 4.58 11.57 -18.76
C SER A 223 4.52 10.17 -19.36
N LEU A 224 3.72 9.27 -18.81
CA LEU A 224 3.57 7.92 -19.35
C LEU A 224 3.00 7.93 -20.77
N PHE A 225 1.97 8.75 -21.02
CA PHE A 225 1.39 8.92 -22.34
C PHE A 225 2.42 9.43 -23.36
N ILE A 226 3.21 10.45 -22.99
CA ILE A 226 4.27 10.99 -23.87
C ILE A 226 5.31 9.90 -24.16
N LEU A 227 5.75 9.17 -23.14
CA LEU A 227 6.78 8.14 -23.32
C LEU A 227 6.31 6.95 -24.17
N LEU A 228 5.03 6.57 -24.08
CA LEU A 228 4.43 5.58 -24.96
C LEU A 228 4.35 6.10 -26.40
N LYS A 229 3.83 7.32 -26.57
CA LYS A 229 3.68 7.94 -27.89
C LYS A 229 5.02 8.09 -28.63
N ASP A 230 6.07 8.42 -27.90
CA ASP A 230 7.40 8.68 -28.45
C ASP A 230 8.28 7.40 -28.53
N GLY A 231 7.75 6.23 -28.16
CA GLY A 231 8.46 4.94 -28.26
C GLY A 231 9.59 4.75 -27.22
N PHE A 232 9.54 5.47 -26.10
CA PHE A 232 10.46 5.25 -24.97
C PHE A 232 10.03 4.10 -24.06
N ILE A 233 8.76 3.73 -24.12
CA ILE A 233 8.16 2.57 -23.45
C ILE A 233 7.31 1.86 -24.48
N GLU A 234 7.51 0.55 -24.64
CA GLU A 234 6.63 -0.29 -25.44
C GLU A 234 5.52 -0.84 -24.54
N GLU A 235 4.28 -0.80 -25.02
CA GLU A 235 3.12 -1.25 -24.24
C GLU A 235 3.19 -2.74 -23.89
N ASP A 236 3.68 -3.56 -24.83
CA ASP A 236 3.83 -5.02 -24.67
C ASP A 236 4.95 -5.39 -23.69
N ASP A 237 5.87 -4.47 -23.41
CA ASP A 237 6.96 -4.67 -22.46
C ASP A 237 6.55 -4.34 -21.02
N ILE A 238 5.33 -3.87 -20.76
CA ILE A 238 4.89 -3.56 -19.40
C ILE A 238 4.53 -4.87 -18.68
N GLU A 239 5.32 -5.21 -17.66
CA GLU A 239 5.06 -6.36 -16.80
C GLU A 239 3.80 -6.14 -15.98
N THR A 240 3.00 -7.19 -15.86
CA THR A 240 1.78 -7.22 -15.04
C THR A 240 1.85 -8.31 -13.98
N LEU A 241 1.07 -8.15 -12.91
CA LEU A 241 1.00 -9.16 -11.87
C LEU A 241 0.12 -10.32 -12.31
N ASN A 242 0.71 -11.51 -12.43
CA ASN A 242 -0.06 -12.71 -12.76
C ASN A 242 -0.86 -13.19 -11.54
N LEU A 243 -2.15 -12.87 -11.50
CA LEU A 243 -3.05 -13.33 -10.44
C LEU A 243 -3.12 -14.85 -10.31
N ASN A 244 -3.00 -15.60 -11.40
CA ASN A 244 -3.03 -17.07 -11.33
C ASN A 244 -1.83 -17.63 -10.58
N PHE A 245 -0.66 -16.97 -10.65
CA PHE A 245 0.48 -17.36 -9.84
C PHE A 245 0.18 -17.23 -8.34
N ILE A 246 -0.44 -16.13 -7.91
CA ILE A 246 -0.82 -15.91 -6.51
C ILE A 246 -1.89 -16.91 -6.08
N LYS A 247 -2.91 -17.15 -6.91
CA LYS A 247 -3.93 -18.19 -6.67
C LYS A 247 -3.30 -19.56 -6.47
N ASN A 248 -2.37 -19.94 -7.34
CA ASN A 248 -1.66 -21.21 -7.24
C ASN A 248 -0.82 -21.34 -5.97
N ILE A 249 -0.22 -20.23 -5.49
CA ILE A 249 0.45 -20.23 -4.18
C ILE A 249 -0.56 -20.42 -3.06
N TRP A 250 -1.67 -19.66 -3.09
CA TRP A 250 -2.73 -19.77 -2.09
C TRP A 250 -3.26 -21.20 -1.98
N GLU A 251 -3.59 -21.84 -3.10
CA GLU A 251 -4.07 -23.23 -3.13
C GLU A 251 -3.10 -24.21 -2.48
N LYS A 252 -1.78 -23.98 -2.60
CA LYS A 252 -0.75 -24.83 -1.98
C LYS A 252 -0.60 -24.62 -0.49
N ILE A 253 -0.83 -23.41 0.02
CA ILE A 253 -0.54 -23.07 1.42
C ILE A 253 -1.80 -22.93 2.28
N LYS A 254 -2.99 -22.81 1.68
CA LYS A 254 -4.24 -22.54 2.43
C LYS A 254 -4.54 -23.60 3.49
N GLY A 255 -4.15 -24.86 3.25
CA GLY A 255 -4.28 -25.94 4.23
C GLY A 255 -3.52 -25.68 5.52
N ASN A 256 -2.40 -24.94 5.47
CA ASN A 256 -1.63 -24.58 6.66
C ASN A 256 -2.33 -23.52 7.53
N PHE A 257 -3.35 -22.86 6.98
CA PHE A 257 -4.17 -21.86 7.67
C PHE A 257 -5.59 -22.36 7.95
N ALA A 258 -5.94 -23.56 7.45
CA ALA A 258 -7.18 -24.20 7.81
C ALA A 258 -7.11 -24.51 9.30
N ILE A 259 -8.12 -24.08 10.05
CA ILE A 259 -8.31 -24.47 11.44
C ILE A 259 -8.78 -25.93 11.39
N GLU A 260 -7.87 -26.87 11.11
CA GLU A 260 -8.15 -28.28 11.32
C GLU A 260 -8.18 -28.49 12.84
N ASN A 261 -9.41 -28.50 13.37
CA ASN A 261 -9.87 -29.17 14.59
C ASN A 261 -8.77 -29.51 15.60
N LYS A 262 -8.32 -28.52 16.37
CA LYS A 262 -7.94 -28.76 17.76
C LYS A 262 -9.22 -28.92 18.57
N ILE A 263 -9.86 -30.08 18.45
CA ILE A 263 -10.75 -30.63 19.48
C ILE A 263 -9.89 -31.49 20.38
#